data_AF-A0A1J6I404-F1
#
_entry.id   AF-A0A1J6I404-F1
#
_cell.length_a   1.000
_cell.length_b   1.000
_cell.length_c   1.000
_cell.angle_alpha   90.00
_cell.angle_beta   90.00
_cell.angle_gamma   90.00
#
_symmetry.space_group_name_H-M   'P 1'
#
loop_
_entity.id
_entity.type
_entity.pdbx_description
1 polymer ?
#
loop_
_entity_poly.entity_id
_entity_poly.type
_entity_poly.pdbx_seq_one_letter_code
_entity_poly.pdbx_strand_id
1 'polypeptide(L)'
;MKARSIYGRDVLHCLPDLLDRGEEERLVCLCIAYITLGSSQRAKAVADVAGLMDPLCQLAKARQMDVAVAAISNAIIGISDDSYINELVDCCIGPLCDYLGVFGNKIICTISLKGVENILEYGEKHKGPDGTNIYAKRIEEAGGLKNLNGMYCSLTMKLQAYEILSKYWPANGTSCKGVPTYTIPPLKNYYRRRRERGSKICAALT
;
A
#
# COMPACT_ATOMS: atom_id res chain seq x y z
N MET A 1 16.32 -21.06 -6.56
CA MET A 1 16.75 -20.76 -7.94
C MET A 1 17.28 -19.33 -7.97
N LYS A 2 18.59 -19.12 -8.17
CA LYS A 2 19.15 -17.80 -8.47
C LYS A 2 19.09 -17.64 -9.98
N ALA A 3 18.20 -16.79 -10.49
CA ALA A 3 18.20 -16.43 -11.90
C ALA A 3 19.47 -15.60 -12.17
N ARG A 4 20.58 -16.26 -12.50
CA ARG A 4 21.77 -15.57 -13.01
C ARG A 4 21.50 -15.20 -14.47
N SER A 5 21.40 -13.90 -14.73
CA SER A 5 21.34 -13.30 -16.06
C SER A 5 22.51 -13.76 -16.93
N ILE A 6 22.20 -14.07 -18.19
CA ILE A 6 23.11 -14.61 -19.22
C ILE A 6 24.24 -13.62 -19.60
N TYR A 7 24.19 -12.36 -19.13
CA TYR A 7 25.15 -11.30 -19.47
C TYR A 7 26.02 -10.80 -18.29
N GLY A 8 26.00 -11.46 -17.13
CA GLY A 8 26.81 -11.02 -15.99
C GLY A 8 26.38 -9.68 -15.36
N ARG A 9 25.32 -9.04 -15.87
CA ARG A 9 24.59 -7.95 -15.20
C ARG A 9 23.33 -8.51 -14.55
N ASP A 10 23.21 -8.29 -13.24
CA ASP A 10 21.98 -8.61 -12.52
C ASP A 10 20.81 -7.83 -13.14
N VAL A 11 19.64 -8.46 -13.30
CA VAL A 11 18.48 -7.87 -14.01
C VAL A 11 18.10 -6.51 -13.43
N LEU A 12 18.30 -6.35 -12.11
CA LEU A 12 18.06 -5.10 -11.37
C LEU A 12 18.89 -3.91 -11.89
N HIS A 13 20.12 -4.14 -12.34
CA HIS A 13 21.00 -3.06 -12.83
C HIS A 13 20.63 -2.56 -14.22
N CYS A 14 19.78 -3.28 -14.96
CA CYS A 14 19.29 -2.83 -16.27
C CYS A 14 18.00 -2.02 -16.18
N LEU A 15 17.29 -2.06 -15.04
CA LEU A 15 16.01 -1.38 -14.86
C LEU A 15 16.11 0.15 -14.84
N PRO A 16 17.11 0.78 -14.18
CA PRO A 16 17.25 2.24 -14.19
C PRO A 16 17.41 2.79 -15.60
N ASP A 17 18.27 2.17 -16.43
CA ASP A 17 18.49 2.61 -17.81
C ASP A 17 17.21 2.57 -18.67
N LEU A 18 16.29 1.63 -18.39
CA LEU A 18 15.00 1.53 -19.09
C LEU A 18 14.03 2.63 -18.62
N LEU A 19 14.02 2.94 -17.31
CA LEU A 19 13.24 4.05 -16.77
C LEU A 19 13.74 5.41 -17.28
N ASP A 20 15.06 5.61 -17.35
CA ASP A 20 15.67 6.83 -17.88
C ASP A 20 15.36 7.06 -19.35
N ARG A 21 15.28 5.98 -20.14
CA ARG A 21 14.85 6.04 -21.55
C ARG A 21 13.34 6.21 -21.73
N GLY A 22 12.55 6.09 -20.67
CA GLY A 22 11.08 6.08 -20.74
C GLY A 22 10.53 4.86 -21.49
N GLU A 23 11.32 3.78 -21.60
CA GLU A 23 10.96 2.57 -22.33
C GLU A 23 10.29 1.57 -21.39
N GLU A 24 9.11 1.09 -21.78
CA GLU A 24 8.39 0.02 -21.07
C GLU A 24 8.22 0.26 -19.55
N GLU A 25 8.12 1.51 -19.10
CA GLU A 25 8.12 1.89 -17.67
C GLU A 25 7.08 1.11 -16.85
N ARG A 26 5.91 0.82 -17.45
CA ARG A 26 4.86 0.01 -16.83
C ARG A 26 5.30 -1.44 -16.59
N LEU A 27 5.98 -2.06 -17.57
CA LEU A 27 6.52 -3.42 -17.43
C LEU A 27 7.67 -3.45 -16.42
N VAL A 28 8.54 -2.44 -16.44
CA VAL A 28 9.60 -2.29 -15.45
C VAL A 28 9.02 -2.20 -14.03
N CYS A 29 8.00 -1.36 -13.82
CA CYS A 29 7.33 -1.26 -12.52
C CYS A 29 6.63 -2.57 -12.12
N LEU A 30 6.04 -3.30 -13.07
CA LEU A 30 5.46 -4.63 -12.80
C LEU A 30 6.55 -5.60 -12.32
N CYS A 31 7.68 -5.64 -13.00
CA CYS A 31 8.83 -6.46 -12.60
C CYS A 31 9.30 -6.11 -11.18
N ILE A 32 9.45 -4.82 -10.86
CA ILE A 32 9.83 -4.36 -9.52
C ILE A 32 8.78 -4.80 -8.47
N ALA A 33 7.49 -4.64 -8.76
CA ALA A 33 6.42 -5.07 -7.86
C ALA A 33 6.45 -6.58 -7.57
N TYR A 34 6.78 -7.41 -8.56
CA TYR A 34 6.94 -8.86 -8.40
C TYR A 34 8.23 -9.24 -7.65
N ILE A 35 9.33 -8.53 -7.90
CA ILE A 35 10.61 -8.77 -7.22
C ILE A 35 10.50 -8.43 -5.72
N THR A 36 9.86 -7.32 -5.38
CA THR A 36 9.66 -6.85 -4.01
C THR A 36 8.63 -7.67 -3.23
N LEU A 37 7.74 -8.41 -3.91
CA LEU A 37 6.65 -9.14 -3.27
C LEU A 37 7.15 -10.25 -2.33
N GLY A 38 6.90 -10.08 -1.03
CA GLY A 38 7.07 -11.12 -0.01
C GLY A 38 8.52 -11.47 0.32
N SER A 39 9.50 -10.62 0.00
CA SER A 39 10.91 -10.89 0.28
C SER A 39 11.67 -9.62 0.65
N SER A 40 12.06 -9.53 1.92
CA SER A 40 12.84 -8.41 2.45
C SER A 40 14.21 -8.29 1.78
N GLN A 41 14.89 -9.42 1.52
CA GLN A 41 16.16 -9.42 0.80
C GLN A 41 16.04 -8.84 -0.62
N ARG A 42 14.98 -9.20 -1.35
CA ARG A 42 14.75 -8.67 -2.70
C ARG A 42 14.31 -7.21 -2.68
N ALA A 43 13.48 -6.82 -1.71
CA ALA A 43 13.09 -5.42 -1.53
C ALA A 43 14.30 -4.53 -1.23
N LYS A 44 15.19 -4.98 -0.33
CA LYS A 44 16.45 -4.30 -0.06
C LYS A 44 17.34 -4.23 -1.30
N ALA A 45 17.48 -5.32 -2.05
CA ALA A 45 18.26 -5.32 -3.29
C ALA A 45 17.73 -4.33 -4.34
N VAL A 46 16.41 -4.13 -4.42
CA VAL A 46 15.79 -3.10 -5.28
C VAL A 46 16.11 -1.69 -4.77
N ALA A 47 15.99 -1.46 -3.46
CA ALA A 47 16.26 -0.15 -2.85
C ALA A 47 17.74 0.26 -2.94
N ASP A 48 18.66 -0.71 -2.83
CA ASP A 48 20.11 -0.49 -2.92
C ASP A 48 20.58 -0.17 -4.36
N VAL A 49 19.72 -0.32 -5.39
CA VAL A 49 20.06 0.01 -6.78
C VAL A 49 20.01 1.52 -6.96
N ALA A 50 21.19 2.13 -7.15
CA ALA A 50 21.33 3.55 -7.44
C ALA A 50 20.50 3.95 -8.67
N GLY A 51 19.76 5.06 -8.57
CA GLY A 51 18.96 5.62 -9.66
C GLY A 51 17.63 4.92 -9.93
N LEU A 52 17.22 3.92 -9.12
CA LEU A 52 15.92 3.25 -9.32
C LEU A 52 14.77 3.91 -8.58
N MET A 53 15.04 4.45 -7.39
CA MET A 53 14.00 4.95 -6.48
C MET A 53 13.42 6.28 -6.94
N ASP A 54 14.25 7.20 -7.40
CA ASP A 54 13.80 8.52 -7.87
C ASP A 54 12.85 8.43 -9.08
N PRO A 55 13.17 7.68 -10.16
CA PRO A 55 12.23 7.51 -11.27
C PRO A 55 10.95 6.82 -10.84
N LEU A 56 11.02 5.82 -9.96
CA LEU A 56 9.84 5.12 -9.46
C LEU A 56 8.92 6.06 -8.65
N CYS A 57 9.51 6.91 -7.81
CA CYS A 57 8.83 7.99 -7.10
C CYS A 57 8.19 9.01 -8.06
N GLN A 58 8.89 9.41 -9.12
CA GLN A 58 8.35 10.32 -10.14
C GLN A 58 7.17 9.69 -10.89
N LEU A 59 7.27 8.41 -11.25
CA LEU A 59 6.19 7.68 -11.91
C LEU A 59 4.95 7.54 -11.00
N ALA A 60 5.15 7.36 -9.70
CA ALA A 60 4.07 7.34 -8.72
C ALA A 60 3.44 8.74 -8.53
N LYS A 61 4.25 9.78 -8.30
CA LYS A 61 3.77 11.15 -8.01
C LYS A 61 3.24 11.87 -9.25
N ALA A 62 4.06 12.01 -10.28
CA ALA A 62 3.81 12.89 -11.42
C ALA A 62 2.86 12.26 -12.43
N ARG A 63 3.01 10.95 -12.68
CA ARG A 63 2.20 10.24 -13.67
C ARG A 63 1.04 9.46 -13.07
N GLN A 64 0.95 9.41 -11.74
CA GLN A 64 0.00 8.56 -11.02
C GLN A 64 -0.06 7.20 -11.69
N MET A 65 1.05 6.46 -11.69
CA MET A 65 1.08 5.10 -12.21
C MET A 65 0.78 4.09 -11.10
N ASP A 66 -0.34 3.40 -11.23
CA ASP A 66 -0.87 2.37 -10.32
C ASP A 66 0.16 1.29 -9.98
N VAL A 67 0.88 0.83 -11.00
CA VAL A 67 1.90 -0.21 -10.86
C VAL A 67 3.12 0.30 -10.07
N ALA A 68 3.54 1.56 -10.27
CA ALA A 68 4.66 2.14 -9.54
C ALA A 68 4.31 2.27 -8.05
N VAL A 69 3.08 2.71 -7.76
CA VAL A 69 2.55 2.79 -6.39
C VAL A 69 2.51 1.41 -5.72
N ALA A 70 2.10 0.36 -6.45
CA ALA A 70 2.13 -1.01 -5.96
C ALA A 70 3.56 -1.49 -5.64
N ALA A 71 4.52 -1.20 -6.53
CA ALA A 71 5.92 -1.56 -6.37
C ALA A 71 6.53 -0.91 -5.12
N ILE A 72 6.30 0.40 -4.93
CA ILE A 72 6.76 1.15 -3.75
C ILE A 72 6.13 0.59 -2.47
N SER A 73 4.81 0.34 -2.49
CA SER A 73 4.09 -0.20 -1.31
C SER A 73 4.65 -1.55 -0.86
N ASN A 74 5.02 -2.41 -1.81
CA ASN A 74 5.66 -3.69 -1.50
C ASN A 74 7.10 -3.52 -0.99
N ALA A 75 7.85 -2.55 -1.54
CA ALA A 75 9.20 -2.26 -1.12
C ALA A 75 9.24 -1.79 0.35
N ILE A 76 8.34 -0.88 0.76
CA ILE A 76 8.24 -0.38 2.14
C ILE A 76 8.12 -1.51 3.17
N ILE A 77 7.35 -2.57 2.88
CA ILE A 77 7.18 -3.72 3.80
C ILE A 77 8.48 -4.52 3.96
N GLY A 78 9.25 -4.64 2.88
CA GLY A 78 10.44 -5.48 2.85
C GLY A 78 11.70 -4.77 3.32
N ILE A 79 11.71 -3.44 3.33
CA ILE A 79 12.84 -2.62 3.78
C ILE A 79 12.78 -2.49 5.31
N SER A 80 13.94 -2.47 5.95
CA SER A 80 14.07 -2.23 7.41
C SER A 80 14.80 -0.92 7.72
N ASP A 81 15.21 -0.19 6.69
CA ASP A 81 15.88 1.10 6.81
C ASP A 81 14.83 2.23 6.80
N ASP A 82 14.66 2.87 7.96
CA ASP A 82 13.65 3.91 8.18
C ASP A 82 13.86 5.15 7.29
N SER A 83 15.10 5.43 6.86
CA SER A 83 15.39 6.57 5.99
C SER A 83 14.75 6.38 4.61
N TYR A 84 14.99 5.22 4.01
CA TYR A 84 14.39 4.85 2.72
C TYR A 84 12.87 4.79 2.80
N ILE A 85 12.33 4.31 3.92
CA ILE A 85 10.89 4.17 4.07
C ILE A 85 10.22 5.53 4.13
N ASN A 86 10.77 6.49 4.87
CA ASN A 86 10.22 7.84 4.91
C ASN A 86 10.16 8.50 3.53
N GLU A 87 11.24 8.37 2.75
CA GLU A 87 11.31 8.90 1.38
C GLU A 87 10.28 8.24 0.45
N LEU A 88 10.20 6.90 0.48
CA LEU A 88 9.25 6.14 -0.33
C LEU A 88 7.79 6.44 0.01
N VAL A 89 7.50 6.57 1.30
CA VAL A 89 6.16 6.87 1.81
C VAL A 89 5.70 8.23 1.30
N ASP A 90 6.59 9.22 1.28
CA ASP A 90 6.29 10.55 0.74
C ASP A 90 6.01 10.53 -0.77
N CYS A 91 6.42 9.47 -1.48
CA CYS A 91 6.09 9.25 -2.88
C CYS A 91 4.76 8.60 -3.16
N CYS A 92 4.25 7.79 -2.24
CA CYS A 92 3.09 6.96 -2.51
C CYS A 92 1.83 7.40 -1.76
N ILE A 93 1.92 8.10 -0.61
CA ILE A 93 0.72 8.43 0.20
C ILE A 93 -0.32 9.19 -0.61
N GLY A 94 0.05 10.27 -1.30
CA GLY A 94 -0.88 11.07 -2.10
C GLY A 94 -1.57 10.23 -3.19
N PRO A 95 -0.81 9.62 -4.11
CA PRO A 95 -1.36 8.75 -5.15
C PRO A 95 -2.22 7.60 -4.61
N LEU A 96 -1.81 6.94 -3.51
CA LEU A 96 -2.59 5.90 -2.85
C LEU A 96 -3.94 6.44 -2.37
N CYS A 97 -3.94 7.61 -1.73
CA CYS A 97 -5.16 8.24 -1.25
C CYS A 97 -6.09 8.62 -2.40
N ASP A 98 -5.56 9.19 -3.48
CA ASP A 98 -6.34 9.55 -4.68
C ASP A 98 -7.04 8.33 -5.29
N TYR A 99 -6.32 7.21 -5.41
CA TYR A 99 -6.87 5.98 -5.98
C TYR A 99 -7.94 5.30 -5.14
N LEU A 100 -7.95 5.51 -3.81
CA LEU A 100 -9.07 5.05 -2.97
C LEU A 100 -10.39 5.69 -3.39
N GLY A 101 -10.35 6.89 -3.99
CA GLY A 101 -11.51 7.61 -4.48
C GLY A 101 -11.89 7.32 -5.94
N VAL A 102 -11.14 6.49 -6.68
CA VAL A 102 -11.34 6.28 -8.13
C VAL A 102 -12.50 5.33 -8.44
N PHE A 103 -13.49 5.86 -9.17
CA PHE A 103 -14.71 5.11 -9.47
C PHE A 103 -14.48 4.07 -10.56
N GLY A 104 -14.97 2.84 -10.37
CA GLY A 104 -15.04 1.81 -11.42
C GLY A 104 -13.79 0.96 -11.61
N ASN A 105 -12.63 1.32 -11.03
CA ASN A 105 -11.41 0.50 -11.13
C ASN A 105 -11.15 -0.28 -9.83
N LYS A 106 -11.65 -1.52 -9.77
CA LYS A 106 -11.52 -2.36 -8.57
C LYS A 106 -10.08 -2.76 -8.25
N ILE A 107 -9.25 -2.95 -9.29
CA ILE A 107 -7.86 -3.40 -9.12
C ILE A 107 -7.06 -2.31 -8.44
N ILE A 108 -7.11 -1.09 -8.96
CA ILE A 108 -6.34 0.05 -8.41
C ILE A 108 -6.77 0.38 -6.98
N CYS A 109 -8.08 0.34 -6.71
CA CYS A 109 -8.61 0.58 -5.38
C CYS A 109 -8.16 -0.52 -4.39
N THR A 110 -8.05 -1.77 -4.85
CA THR A 110 -7.58 -2.89 -4.00
C THR A 110 -6.10 -2.77 -3.68
N ILE A 111 -5.28 -2.45 -4.69
CA ILE A 111 -3.85 -2.17 -4.52
C ILE A 111 -3.66 -1.03 -3.52
N SER A 112 -4.44 0.04 -3.68
CA SER A 112 -4.31 1.24 -2.86
C SER A 112 -4.74 1.00 -1.42
N LEU A 113 -5.85 0.29 -1.24
CA LEU A 113 -6.31 -0.13 0.09
C LEU A 113 -5.26 -0.97 0.80
N LYS A 114 -4.61 -1.89 0.07
CA LYS A 114 -3.55 -2.72 0.63
C LYS A 114 -2.29 -1.90 0.95
N GLY A 115 -1.90 -0.98 0.08
CA GLY A 115 -0.76 -0.08 0.30
C GLY A 115 -0.94 0.79 1.55
N VAL A 116 -2.12 1.41 1.69
CA VAL A 116 -2.48 2.20 2.88
C VAL A 116 -2.45 1.35 4.16
N GLU A 117 -3.04 0.15 4.14
CA GLU A 117 -3.00 -0.76 5.29
C GLU A 117 -1.56 -1.10 5.72
N ASN A 118 -0.68 -1.37 4.75
CA ASN A 118 0.70 -1.75 5.01
C ASN A 118 1.52 -0.59 5.59
N ILE A 119 1.34 0.63 5.07
CA ILE A 119 1.99 1.85 5.61
C ILE A 119 1.53 2.10 7.05
N LEU A 120 0.23 1.96 7.33
CA LEU A 120 -0.30 2.12 8.69
C LEU A 120 0.27 1.07 9.65
N GLU A 121 0.38 -0.19 9.20
CA GLU A 121 0.98 -1.27 10.01
C GLU A 121 2.47 -1.02 10.30
N TYR A 122 3.21 -0.55 9.29
CA TYR A 122 4.60 -0.14 9.48
C TYR A 122 4.70 1.00 10.50
N GLY A 123 3.82 1.99 10.43
CA GLY A 123 3.75 3.10 11.37
C GLY A 123 3.42 2.72 12.81
N GLU A 124 2.61 1.69 13.02
CA GLU A 124 2.35 1.18 14.36
C GLU A 124 3.57 0.52 15.01
N LYS A 125 4.45 -0.06 14.19
CA LYS A 125 5.71 -0.65 14.66
C LYS A 125 6.78 0.42 14.93
N HIS A 126 6.70 1.57 14.25
CA HIS A 126 7.68 2.67 14.31
C HIS A 126 7.01 3.96 14.79
N LYS A 127 6.30 3.87 15.92
CA LYS A 127 5.66 5.04 16.52
C LYS A 127 6.69 6.09 16.91
N GLY A 128 6.32 7.35 16.71
CA GLY A 128 7.13 8.48 17.15
C GLY A 128 7.25 8.53 18.69
N PRO A 129 8.08 9.45 19.21
CA PRO A 129 8.29 9.62 20.66
C PRO A 129 7.00 9.79 21.45
N ASP A 130 6.00 10.43 20.84
CA ASP A 130 4.68 10.68 21.43
C ASP A 130 3.71 9.48 21.34
N GLY A 131 4.21 8.29 20.96
CA GLY A 131 3.39 7.09 20.78
C GLY A 131 2.41 7.18 19.61
N THR A 132 2.57 8.17 18.74
CA THR A 132 1.65 8.47 17.63
C THR A 132 2.21 7.93 16.31
N ASN A 133 1.31 7.41 15.47
CA ASN A 133 1.63 6.96 14.13
C ASN A 133 1.67 8.16 13.17
N ILE A 134 2.87 8.61 12.81
CA ILE A 134 3.09 9.78 11.95
C ILE A 134 2.46 9.55 10.56
N TYR A 135 2.49 8.32 10.05
CA TYR A 135 1.94 8.00 8.74
C TYR A 135 0.42 8.03 8.71
N ALA A 136 -0.25 7.70 9.83
CA ALA A 136 -1.69 7.87 9.95
C ALA A 136 -2.10 9.34 9.77
N LYS A 137 -1.36 10.27 10.39
CA LYS A 137 -1.58 11.70 10.22
C LYS A 137 -1.35 12.16 8.77
N ARG A 138 -0.28 11.69 8.12
CA ARG A 138 -0.01 12.01 6.69
C ARG A 138 -1.11 11.49 5.76
N ILE A 139 -1.64 10.29 6.01
CA ILE A 139 -2.76 9.73 5.25
C ILE A 139 -4.03 10.57 5.45
N GLU A 140 -4.25 11.09 6.66
CA GLU A 140 -5.36 12.00 6.94
C GLU A 140 -5.23 13.33 6.19
N GLU A 141 -4.05 13.95 6.22
CA GLU A 141 -3.73 15.17 5.49
C GLU A 141 -3.88 15.00 3.97
N ALA A 142 -3.57 13.81 3.44
CA ALA A 142 -3.75 13.45 2.04
C ALA A 142 -5.20 13.08 1.66
N GLY A 143 -6.17 13.23 2.57
CA GLY A 143 -7.58 12.95 2.31
C GLY A 143 -7.96 11.47 2.32
N GLY A 144 -7.07 10.59 2.79
CA GLY A 144 -7.29 9.14 2.84
C GLY A 144 -8.51 8.75 3.68
N LEU A 145 -8.78 9.41 4.81
CA LEU A 145 -9.98 9.13 5.64
C LEU A 145 -11.27 9.39 4.88
N LYS A 146 -11.34 10.48 4.13
CA LYS A 146 -12.51 10.82 3.32
C LYS A 146 -12.75 9.75 2.26
N ASN A 147 -11.67 9.32 1.59
CA ASN A 147 -11.76 8.33 0.51
C ASN A 147 -12.07 6.91 1.03
N LEU A 148 -11.50 6.50 2.18
CA LEU A 148 -11.85 5.25 2.85
C LEU A 148 -13.32 5.20 3.27
N ASN A 149 -13.84 6.29 3.84
CA ASN A 149 -15.25 6.39 4.23
C ASN A 149 -16.19 6.43 3.02
N GLY A 150 -15.79 7.14 1.96
CA GLY A 150 -16.58 7.32 0.75
C GLY A 150 -16.51 6.16 -0.23
N MET A 151 -15.70 5.13 0.02
CA MET A 151 -15.41 4.09 -0.97
C MET A 151 -16.66 3.32 -1.39
N TYR A 152 -16.93 3.23 -2.70
CA TYR A 152 -18.16 2.63 -3.27
C TYR A 152 -17.87 1.40 -4.17
N CYS A 153 -16.61 0.96 -4.32
CA CYS A 153 -16.22 -0.01 -5.35
C CYS A 153 -16.81 -1.42 -5.17
N SER A 154 -16.69 -2.01 -3.97
CA SER A 154 -17.29 -3.32 -3.66
C SER A 154 -17.55 -3.48 -2.17
N LEU A 155 -18.48 -4.38 -1.81
CA LEU A 155 -18.78 -4.67 -0.41
C LEU A 155 -17.55 -5.18 0.34
N THR A 156 -16.76 -6.07 -0.26
CA THR A 156 -15.55 -6.63 0.36
C THR A 156 -14.53 -5.55 0.69
N MET A 157 -14.32 -4.61 -0.22
CA MET A 157 -13.40 -3.50 -0.01
C MET A 157 -13.92 -2.54 1.05
N LYS A 158 -15.23 -2.19 1.02
CA LYS A 158 -15.86 -1.35 2.06
C LYS A 158 -15.64 -1.91 3.46
N LEU A 159 -15.72 -3.23 3.60
CA LEU A 159 -15.50 -3.90 4.87
C LEU A 159 -14.03 -3.85 5.31
N GLN A 160 -13.09 -4.00 4.38
CA GLN A 160 -11.66 -3.83 4.67
C GLN A 160 -11.33 -2.38 5.05
N ALA A 161 -11.86 -1.39 4.34
CA ALA A 161 -11.72 0.02 4.70
C ALA A 161 -12.29 0.29 6.11
N TYR A 162 -13.41 -0.32 6.45
CA TYR A 162 -13.97 -0.24 7.80
C TYR A 162 -13.07 -0.86 8.87
N GLU A 163 -12.44 -2.00 8.60
CA GLU A 163 -11.48 -2.63 9.52
C GLU A 163 -10.26 -1.72 9.76
N ILE A 164 -9.71 -1.13 8.69
CA ILE A 164 -8.61 -0.17 8.74
C ILE A 164 -9.03 1.05 9.58
N LEU A 165 -10.17 1.67 9.26
CA LEU A 165 -10.67 2.83 9.99
C LEU A 165 -10.88 2.54 11.48
N SER A 166 -11.50 1.41 11.81
CA SER A 166 -11.75 1.01 13.20
C SER A 166 -10.47 0.75 13.98
N LYS A 167 -9.42 0.27 13.32
CA LYS A 167 -8.14 -0.07 13.95
C LYS A 167 -7.28 1.17 14.20
N TYR A 168 -7.15 2.05 13.21
CA TYR A 168 -6.20 3.17 13.26
C TYR A 168 -6.83 4.51 13.66
N TRP A 169 -8.16 4.66 13.51
CA TRP A 169 -8.92 5.85 13.90
C TRP A 169 -10.18 5.48 14.71
N PRO A 170 -10.03 4.90 15.92
CA PRO A 170 -11.17 4.55 16.76
C PRO A 170 -11.91 5.79 17.26
N ALA A 171 -13.25 5.74 17.29
CA ALA A 171 -14.12 6.86 17.64
C ALA A 171 -13.97 7.41 19.09
N ASN A 172 -13.13 6.79 19.94
CA ASN A 172 -13.08 7.06 21.38
C ASN A 172 -11.82 7.80 21.85
N GLY A 173 -11.08 8.47 20.97
CA GLY A 173 -9.89 9.25 21.34
C GLY A 173 -9.75 10.52 20.50
N THR A 174 -10.38 11.60 20.97
CA THR A 174 -10.16 13.02 20.62
C THR A 174 -9.40 13.35 19.32
N SER A 175 -10.17 13.79 18.32
CA SER A 175 -9.94 14.98 17.47
C SER A 175 -10.13 14.72 15.97
N CYS A 176 -11.39 14.56 15.54
CA CYS A 176 -11.78 14.99 14.21
C CYS A 176 -12.96 15.95 14.35
N LYS A 177 -12.69 17.25 14.57
CA LYS A 177 -13.70 18.29 14.36
C LYS A 177 -13.99 18.33 12.85
N GLY A 178 -15.11 17.71 12.43
CA GLY A 178 -15.63 17.85 11.06
C GLY A 178 -15.99 16.56 10.32
N VAL A 179 -15.82 15.38 10.90
CA VAL A 179 -16.27 14.13 10.25
C VAL A 179 -17.72 13.85 10.68
N PRO A 180 -18.69 13.70 9.75
CA PRO A 180 -20.04 13.35 10.13
C PRO A 180 -20.02 12.00 10.84
N THR A 181 -20.57 11.96 12.04
CA THR A 181 -20.81 10.71 12.78
C THR A 181 -21.81 9.87 11.99
N TYR A 182 -21.33 8.95 11.18
CA TYR A 182 -22.20 8.00 10.50
C TYR A 182 -22.47 6.80 11.39
N THR A 183 -23.74 6.56 11.67
CA THR A 183 -24.25 5.40 12.40
C THR A 183 -23.95 4.13 11.58
N ILE A 184 -23.04 3.31 12.09
CA ILE A 184 -22.60 2.06 11.48
C ILE A 184 -23.73 1.02 11.58
N PRO A 185 -24.24 0.44 10.47
CA PRO A 185 -25.15 -0.72 10.54
C PRO A 185 -24.44 -1.89 11.22
N PRO A 186 -25.10 -2.71 12.05
CA PRO A 186 -24.42 -3.71 12.88
C PRO A 186 -23.68 -4.79 12.07
N LEU A 187 -22.38 -4.56 11.83
CA LEU A 187 -21.46 -5.43 11.09
C LEU A 187 -21.09 -6.72 11.85
N LYS A 188 -21.45 -6.85 13.14
CA LYS A 188 -21.21 -8.06 13.95
C LYS A 188 -21.75 -9.33 13.27
N ASN A 189 -22.90 -9.23 12.61
CA ASN A 189 -23.52 -10.37 11.92
C ASN A 189 -22.84 -10.71 10.58
N TYR A 190 -22.07 -9.79 10.00
CA TYR A 190 -21.29 -10.06 8.79
C TYR A 190 -19.98 -10.80 9.13
N TYR A 191 -19.23 -10.31 10.12
CA TYR A 191 -17.97 -10.93 10.54
C TYR A 191 -18.15 -12.35 11.07
N ARG A 192 -19.24 -12.58 11.85
CA ARG A 192 -19.65 -13.92 12.27
C ARG A 192 -19.87 -14.85 11.07
N ARG A 193 -20.62 -14.41 10.05
CA ARG A 193 -20.88 -15.19 8.83
C ARG A 193 -19.65 -15.43 7.95
N ARG A 194 -18.65 -14.55 7.97
CA ARG A 194 -17.38 -14.76 7.24
C ARG A 194 -16.49 -15.76 7.96
N ARG A 195 -16.39 -15.69 9.29
CA ARG A 195 -15.66 -16.66 10.11
C ARG A 195 -16.30 -18.05 10.03
N GLU A 196 -17.63 -18.12 10.08
CA GLU A 196 -18.40 -19.36 9.88
C GLU A 196 -18.23 -19.95 8.47
N ARG A 197 -18.18 -19.12 7.41
CA ARG A 197 -17.92 -19.60 6.04
C ARG A 197 -16.48 -20.07 5.83
N GLY A 198 -15.50 -19.34 6.36
CA GLY A 198 -14.09 -19.78 6.32
C GLY A 198 -13.88 -21.11 7.07
N SER A 199 -14.52 -21.25 8.24
CA SER A 199 -14.50 -22.48 9.03
C SER A 199 -15.18 -23.65 8.31
N LYS A 200 -16.28 -23.41 7.60
CA LYS A 200 -16.97 -24.45 6.80
C LYS A 200 -16.17 -24.90 5.59
N ILE A 201 -15.43 -24.00 4.95
CA ILE A 201 -14.56 -24.35 3.81
C ILE A 201 -13.36 -25.18 4.30
N CYS A 202 -12.74 -24.81 5.42
CA CYS A 202 -11.67 -25.62 6.02
C CYS A 202 -12.15 -27.00 6.45
N ALA A 203 -13.37 -27.12 7.00
CA ALA A 203 -13.93 -28.40 7.43
C ALA A 203 -14.36 -29.31 6.26
N ALA A 204 -14.66 -28.75 5.08
CA ALA A 204 -15.03 -29.52 3.89
C ALA A 204 -13.81 -30.03 3.07
N LEU A 205 -12.59 -29.65 3.47
CA LEU A 205 -11.33 -30.01 2.82
C LEU A 205 -10.49 -31.01 3.66
N THR A 206 -11.06 -31.52 4.75
CA THR A 206 -10.54 -32.61 5.60
C THR A 206 -11.51 -33.78 5.56
#